data_AF-A0A9N8DIY1-F1
#
_entry.id   AF-A0A9N8DIY1-F1
#
_cell.length_a   1.000
_cell.length_b   1.000
_cell.length_c   1.000
_cell.angle_alpha   90.00
_cell.angle_beta   90.00
_cell.angle_gamma   90.00
#
_symmetry.space_group_name_H-M   'P 1'
#
loop_
_entity.id
_entity.type
_entity.pdbx_description
1 polymer ?
#
loop_
_entity_poly.entity_id
_entity_poly.type
_entity_poly.pdbx_seq_one_letter_code
_entity_poly.pdbx_strand_id
1 'polypeptide(L)'
;MSLKAAAVGAAFLLLFFFSSCTTVVFAFDPEVDDPDWPGPFAASSNSVVINIRYDNYPDETVWLLEELESNSTSWAVVEECDGCGAGNPRMLESFPISNLTAGRPYRFTLRDEASDGVVEFWVNENNTILLGTPADRPTFATDVFGDSYEIETTTYLYVFADRGITATIPSEIGLLSALTRLILNGLDNDLHGTLPTELGLLTALKTVRIWNANQLSGGIPSEIGELVALTDLTLSQNNLTLAVPTELGQLSSSLYRLDLSFNQLSGELPSELGQLDRMTFLRLHQNQLSGTIPTEWQQGRLFSLWLQGNSRLNGTADSICDLPSLALVRVDCDSVKCTCPQCHCGDDDDDLPQVRLFGVDYNLETTYINRGEESIQGTIGTEIGQLGALTELLVWQNYVTGSLPSELGQLTVLEELWLHDNRLVGPLPTELGLMTNLHEIRLHSNQFSGTIPSELGLLSNQLTYLDLGSNQLSGPLPSSLGYLTALTALELQRNPLLTGTIHPSLCNSTWTLMVDCESVTCSCPQCGCE
;
A
#
# COMPACT_ATOMS: atom_id res chain seq x y z
N MET A 1 10.18 -17.52 39.65
CA MET A 1 11.22 -16.47 39.68
C MET A 1 12.42 -17.00 38.89
N SER A 2 12.63 -16.54 37.66
CA SER A 2 13.88 -16.78 36.93
C SER A 2 14.45 -15.41 36.57
N LEU A 3 15.74 -15.24 36.83
CA LEU A 3 16.48 -14.02 36.48
C LEU A 3 17.07 -14.23 35.08
N LYS A 4 16.82 -13.31 34.15
CA LYS A 4 17.65 -13.13 32.95
C LYS A 4 18.01 -11.66 32.86
N ALA A 5 19.29 -11.35 33.00
CA ALA A 5 19.85 -10.03 32.70
C ALA A 5 20.29 -10.02 31.24
N ALA A 6 19.99 -8.93 30.52
CA ALA A 6 20.60 -8.64 29.23
C ALA A 6 21.36 -7.31 29.37
N ALA A 7 22.63 -7.31 29.00
CA ALA A 7 23.46 -6.11 29.01
C ALA A 7 23.27 -5.35 27.70
N VAL A 8 22.96 -4.05 27.79
CA VAL A 8 23.00 -3.11 26.66
C VAL A 8 23.74 -1.87 27.17
N GLY A 9 25.07 -1.81 26.98
CA GLY A 9 25.90 -0.71 27.49
C GLY A 9 26.12 -0.72 29.00
N ALA A 10 26.38 0.46 29.59
CA ALA A 10 26.77 0.64 31.00
C ALA A 10 25.61 0.59 32.01
N ALA A 11 24.36 0.45 31.57
CA ALA A 11 23.19 0.32 32.43
C ALA A 11 22.68 -1.14 32.47
N PHE A 12 22.27 -1.60 33.65
CA PHE A 12 21.63 -2.91 33.83
C PHE A 12 20.11 -2.76 33.88
N LEU A 13 19.40 -3.41 32.94
CA LEU A 13 17.95 -3.53 32.99
C LEU A 13 17.56 -4.79 33.79
N LEU A 14 16.76 -4.63 34.85
CA LEU A 14 16.18 -5.73 35.63
C LEU A 14 14.67 -5.80 35.38
N LEU A 15 14.24 -6.82 34.64
CA LEU A 15 12.83 -7.11 34.39
C LEU A 15 12.31 -8.10 35.44
N PHE A 16 11.29 -7.69 36.21
CA PHE A 16 10.56 -8.58 37.10
C PHE A 16 9.28 -9.07 36.44
N PHE A 17 9.13 -10.39 36.31
CA PHE A 17 7.87 -11.01 35.91
C PHE A 17 7.05 -11.36 37.16
N PHE A 18 6.00 -10.58 37.41
CA PHE A 18 4.95 -10.96 38.35
C PHE A 18 3.89 -11.81 37.64
N SER A 19 3.28 -12.76 38.35
CA SER A 19 2.27 -13.67 37.79
C SER A 19 0.90 -13.01 37.55
N SER A 20 0.86 -11.69 37.41
CA SER A 20 -0.30 -10.89 37.04
C SER A 20 0.19 -9.79 36.10
N CYS A 21 -0.40 -9.69 34.91
CA CYS A 21 0.07 -9.01 33.70
C CYS A 21 0.44 -7.51 33.84
N THR A 22 1.53 -7.19 34.53
CA THR A 22 2.07 -5.83 34.58
C THR A 22 3.59 -5.92 34.56
N THR A 23 4.20 -5.41 33.48
CA THR A 23 5.65 -5.26 33.38
C THR A 23 5.99 -3.87 33.91
N VAL A 24 6.71 -3.79 35.02
CA VAL A 24 7.21 -2.53 35.56
C VAL A 24 8.70 -2.43 35.20
N VAL A 25 9.08 -1.37 34.49
CA VAL A 25 10.47 -1.11 34.11
C VAL A 25 11.06 -0.14 35.12
N PHE A 26 12.15 -0.53 35.77
CA PHE A 26 12.99 0.36 36.56
C PHE A 26 14.34 0.52 35.87
N ALA A 27 14.75 1.75 35.61
CA ALA A 27 16.13 2.06 35.24
C ALA A 27 16.90 2.42 36.53
N PHE A 28 18.01 1.73 36.79
CA PHE A 28 18.94 2.06 37.87
C PHE A 28 20.32 2.33 37.26
N ASP A 29 20.94 3.43 37.70
CA ASP A 29 22.37 3.68 37.53
C ASP A 29 23.11 3.16 38.78
N PRO A 30 24.08 2.23 38.65
CA PRO A 30 24.77 1.64 39.80
C PRO A 30 25.93 2.47 40.36
N GLU A 31 26.28 3.64 39.81
CA GLU A 31 27.42 4.44 40.28
C GLU A 31 27.02 5.69 41.09
N VAL A 32 26.26 5.55 42.18
CA VAL A 32 26.10 6.64 43.16
C VAL A 32 26.03 6.10 44.59
N ASP A 33 27.16 6.13 45.31
CA ASP A 33 27.20 6.12 46.77
C ASP A 33 26.86 7.55 47.26
N ASP A 34 25.57 7.91 47.33
CA ASP A 34 25.11 9.15 47.96
C ASP A 34 24.60 8.85 49.40
N PRO A 35 25.30 9.31 50.44
CA PRO A 35 24.93 9.06 51.83
C PRO A 35 23.70 9.84 52.31
N ASP A 36 23.18 10.82 51.56
CA ASP A 36 21.99 11.60 51.91
C ASP A 36 20.71 11.15 51.16
N TRP A 37 20.77 10.02 50.43
CA TRP A 37 19.60 9.44 49.77
C TRP A 37 18.50 9.12 50.79
N PRO A 38 17.32 9.78 50.73
CA PRO A 38 16.18 9.33 51.51
C PRO A 38 15.76 8.01 50.89
N GLY A 39 15.94 6.90 51.61
CA GLY A 39 15.53 5.56 51.18
C GLY A 39 14.13 5.57 50.53
N PRO A 40 13.81 4.56 49.69
CA PRO A 40 12.71 4.63 48.72
C PRO A 40 11.50 5.27 49.37
N PHE A 41 11.02 6.37 48.76
CA PHE A 41 9.68 6.90 49.04
C PHE A 41 8.79 5.70 49.27
N ALA A 42 8.10 5.64 50.42
CA ALA A 42 7.13 4.60 50.70
C ALA A 42 5.98 4.77 49.70
N ALA A 43 6.24 4.38 48.46
CA ALA A 43 5.26 4.19 47.43
C ALA A 43 4.28 3.21 48.04
N SER A 44 3.05 3.66 48.23
CA SER A 44 1.94 2.74 48.27
C SER A 44 2.08 1.85 47.02
N SER A 45 1.67 0.60 47.12
CA SER A 45 1.99 -0.48 46.19
C SER A 45 1.56 -0.28 44.72
N ASN A 46 1.06 0.90 44.35
CA ASN A 46 0.47 1.24 43.06
C ASN A 46 0.97 2.59 42.49
N SER A 47 2.19 3.05 42.81
CA SER A 47 2.77 4.27 42.20
C SER A 47 3.98 3.94 41.32
N VAL A 48 3.98 4.43 40.07
CA VAL A 48 5.16 4.40 39.19
C VAL A 48 5.82 5.78 39.23
N VAL A 49 7.12 5.81 39.54
CA VAL A 49 7.92 7.04 39.58
C VAL A 49 8.99 6.94 38.50
N ILE A 50 8.96 7.84 37.51
CA ILE A 50 9.96 7.91 36.44
C ILE A 50 10.86 9.11 36.74
N ASN A 51 12.16 8.84 36.89
CA ASN A 51 13.18 9.85 37.14
C ASN A 51 13.85 10.23 35.81
N ILE A 52 13.85 11.52 35.46
CA ILE A 52 14.51 12.04 34.26
C ILE A 52 15.58 13.03 34.73
N ARG A 53 16.86 12.66 34.59
CA ARG A 53 18.00 13.57 34.78
C ARG A 53 18.50 14.07 33.43
N TYR A 54 18.82 15.36 33.36
CA TYR A 54 19.52 15.95 32.21
C TYR A 54 21.02 15.87 32.43
N ASP A 55 21.77 15.40 31.43
CA ASP A 55 23.24 15.24 31.50
C ASP A 55 24.01 16.55 31.79
N ASN A 56 23.39 17.71 31.61
CA ASN A 56 24.04 19.02 31.75
C ASN A 56 23.71 19.77 33.06
N TYR A 57 22.79 19.29 33.90
CA TYR A 57 22.45 19.88 35.20
C TYR A 57 22.15 18.78 36.24
N PRO A 58 23.08 18.44 37.13
CA PRO A 58 22.93 17.31 38.07
C PRO A 58 22.02 17.58 39.27
N ASP A 59 21.64 18.84 39.53
CA ASP A 59 20.95 19.25 40.75
C ASP A 59 19.44 19.51 40.56
N GLU A 60 18.91 19.50 39.34
CA GLU A 60 17.47 19.68 39.07
C GLU A 60 16.84 18.36 38.61
N THR A 61 15.86 17.87 39.38
CA THR A 61 15.17 16.59 39.13
C THR A 61 13.68 16.87 38.90
N VAL A 62 13.18 16.53 37.71
CA VAL A 62 11.74 16.63 37.39
C VAL A 62 11.10 15.26 37.60
N TRP A 63 9.97 15.22 38.32
CA TRP A 63 9.26 13.99 38.64
C TRP A 63 7.90 13.94 37.93
N LEU A 64 7.60 12.83 37.27
CA LEU A 64 6.24 12.49 36.84
C LEU A 64 5.57 11.67 37.94
N LEU A 65 4.50 12.21 38.52
CA LEU A 65 3.71 11.54 39.57
C LEU A 65 2.32 11.20 39.04
N GLU A 66 1.96 9.93 39.13
CA GLU A 66 0.57 9.50 39.01
C GLU A 66 -0.13 9.69 40.37
N GLU A 67 -1.12 10.58 40.45
CA GLU A 67 -1.99 10.67 41.62
C GLU A 67 -3.17 9.71 41.45
N LEU A 68 -2.99 8.44 41.80
CA LEU A 68 -4.08 7.47 41.94
C LEU A 68 -4.70 7.58 43.34
N GLU A 69 -5.43 8.66 43.62
CA GLU A 69 -6.64 8.47 44.41
C GLU A 69 -7.58 7.57 43.58
N SER A 70 -8.29 6.66 44.24
CA SER A 70 -8.97 5.50 43.65
C SER A 70 -10.10 5.78 42.62
N ASN A 71 -10.12 6.96 42.01
CA ASN A 71 -10.96 7.33 40.88
C ASN A 71 -10.41 8.52 40.06
N SER A 72 -9.12 8.84 40.20
CA SER A 72 -8.45 9.90 39.44
C SER A 72 -8.27 9.47 37.98
N THR A 73 -8.72 10.32 37.05
CA THR A 73 -8.59 10.10 35.61
C THR A 73 -7.53 11.01 35.01
N SER A 74 -6.46 11.39 35.73
CA SER A 74 -5.49 12.38 35.22
C SER A 74 -4.03 12.18 35.69
N TRP A 75 -3.05 12.48 34.81
CA TRP A 75 -1.60 12.53 35.09
C TRP A 75 -1.19 13.95 35.47
N ALA A 76 -0.15 14.13 36.29
CA ALA A 76 0.40 15.45 36.62
C ALA A 76 1.92 15.50 36.44
N VAL A 77 2.42 16.60 35.86
CA VAL A 77 3.84 16.93 35.85
C VAL A 77 4.13 17.82 37.06
N VAL A 78 5.14 17.47 37.83
CA VAL A 78 5.43 18.15 39.09
C VAL A 78 6.91 18.49 39.18
N GLU A 79 7.22 19.75 39.48
CA GLU A 79 8.57 20.24 39.70
C GLU A 79 8.80 20.44 41.20
N GLU A 80 9.98 20.02 41.69
CA GLU A 80 10.42 20.39 43.03
C GLU A 80 11.22 21.69 42.92
N CYS A 81 10.65 22.78 43.42
CA CYS A 81 11.34 24.07 43.44
C CYS A 81 12.01 24.29 44.80
N ASP A 82 13.30 24.62 44.76
CA ASP A 82 14.12 24.92 45.94
C ASP A 82 13.51 26.07 46.76
N GLY A 83 12.87 25.72 47.88
CA GLY A 83 12.22 26.66 48.81
C GLY A 83 10.73 26.41 49.05
N CYS A 84 10.09 25.51 48.30
CA CYS A 84 8.76 25.01 48.63
C CYS A 84 8.92 23.87 49.65
N GLY A 85 8.70 24.17 50.94
CA GLY A 85 9.01 23.25 52.05
C GLY A 85 8.62 21.79 51.80
N ALA A 86 9.53 20.88 52.20
CA ALA A 86 9.45 19.43 52.02
C ALA A 86 8.02 18.88 52.10
N GLY A 87 7.55 18.35 50.96
CA GLY A 87 6.29 17.62 50.86
C GLY A 87 5.18 18.27 50.02
N ASN A 88 5.47 19.34 49.27
CA ASN A 88 4.48 19.92 48.35
C ASN A 88 5.10 20.23 46.98
N PRO A 89 5.12 19.27 46.06
CA PRO A 89 5.67 19.48 44.72
C PRO A 89 4.74 20.42 43.93
N ARG A 90 5.33 21.30 43.10
CA ARG A 90 4.57 22.32 42.35
C ARG A 90 4.01 21.70 41.07
N MET A 91 2.70 21.54 41.01
CA MET A 91 2.00 21.04 39.82
C MET A 91 2.18 22.02 38.67
N LEU A 92 2.93 21.60 37.65
CA LEU A 92 3.14 22.37 36.43
C LEU A 92 1.92 22.26 35.52
N GLU A 93 1.39 21.04 35.37
CA GLU A 93 0.24 20.76 34.51
C GLU A 93 -0.42 19.41 34.87
N SER A 94 -1.72 19.28 34.65
CA SER A 94 -2.50 18.05 34.88
C SER A 94 -3.34 17.70 33.65
N PHE A 95 -3.40 16.42 33.27
CA PHE A 95 -4.04 15.97 32.03
C PHE A 95 -4.94 14.75 32.23
N PRO A 96 -6.17 14.72 31.68
CA PRO A 96 -7.04 13.56 31.82
C PRO A 96 -6.62 12.34 30.97
N ILE A 97 -6.45 11.17 31.61
CA ILE A 97 -6.22 9.81 31.06
C ILE A 97 -7.27 9.44 30.01
N SER A 98 -8.50 9.93 30.13
CA SER A 98 -9.57 9.63 29.17
C SER A 98 -9.28 10.14 27.74
N ASN A 99 -8.26 10.98 27.56
CA ASN A 99 -7.80 11.43 26.25
C ASN A 99 -6.58 10.66 25.72
N LEU A 100 -6.03 9.69 26.49
CA LEU A 100 -4.92 8.84 26.10
C LEU A 100 -5.44 7.57 25.43
N THR A 101 -5.17 7.41 24.13
CA THR A 101 -5.55 6.24 23.32
C THR A 101 -4.29 5.43 23.04
N ALA A 102 -4.33 4.12 23.26
CA ALA A 102 -3.21 3.23 22.96
C ALA A 102 -2.80 3.40 21.48
N GLY A 103 -1.49 3.56 21.23
CA GLY A 103 -0.96 3.78 19.88
C GLY A 103 -1.00 5.23 19.37
N ARG A 104 -1.59 6.19 20.11
CA ARG A 104 -1.52 7.62 19.75
C ARG A 104 -0.29 8.31 20.36
N PRO A 105 0.51 9.04 19.57
CA PRO A 105 1.61 9.85 20.10
C PRO A 105 1.07 11.11 20.78
N TYR A 106 1.57 11.43 21.97
CA TYR A 106 1.25 12.65 22.69
C TYR A 106 2.47 13.56 22.74
N ARG A 107 2.31 14.81 22.30
CA ARG A 107 3.38 15.79 22.32
C ARG A 107 3.19 16.74 23.50
N PHE A 108 4.14 16.75 24.41
CA PHE A 108 4.21 17.75 25.48
C PHE A 108 5.53 18.50 25.37
N THR A 109 5.47 19.81 25.51
CA THR A 109 6.65 20.67 25.49
C THR A 109 6.88 21.18 26.90
N LEU A 110 7.81 20.55 27.61
CA LEU A 110 8.31 21.11 28.86
C LEU A 110 9.26 22.26 28.49
N ARG A 111 8.80 23.50 28.65
CA ARG A 111 9.67 24.67 28.57
C ARG A 111 10.28 24.88 29.94
N ASP A 112 11.57 24.56 30.06
CA ASP A 112 12.41 25.18 31.07
C ASP A 112 12.68 26.64 30.66
N GLU A 113 12.38 27.60 31.55
CA GLU A 113 12.61 29.03 31.31
C GLU A 113 14.10 29.38 31.12
N ALA A 114 15.04 28.47 31.44
CA ALA A 114 16.47 28.70 31.34
C ALA A 114 17.16 28.11 30.10
N SER A 115 16.62 27.08 29.43
CA SER A 115 17.38 26.33 28.42
C SER A 115 16.68 25.97 27.09
N ASP A 116 15.39 26.28 26.90
CA ASP A 116 14.65 26.05 25.63
C ASP A 116 14.71 24.58 25.11
N GLY A 117 15.08 23.62 25.97
CA GLY A 117 15.24 22.21 25.63
C GLY A 117 13.90 21.47 25.65
N VAL A 118 13.57 20.79 24.53
CA VAL A 118 12.31 20.03 24.38
C VAL A 118 12.60 18.54 24.60
N VAL A 119 11.90 17.93 25.56
CA VAL A 119 11.87 16.46 25.74
C VAL A 119 10.55 15.93 25.21
N GLU A 120 10.62 14.99 24.26
CA GLU A 120 9.46 14.33 23.65
C GLU A 120 9.35 12.87 24.16
N PHE A 121 8.12 12.37 24.29
CA PHE A 121 7.86 10.98 24.68
C PHE A 121 6.69 10.38 23.91
N TRP A 122 6.65 9.05 23.79
CA TRP A 122 5.62 8.30 23.09
C TRP A 122 5.02 7.22 23.98
N VAL A 123 3.74 6.87 23.78
CA VAL A 123 3.07 5.78 24.51
C VAL A 123 2.75 4.66 23.52
N ASN A 124 3.27 3.45 23.75
CA ASN A 124 3.01 2.30 22.87
C ASN A 124 1.68 1.60 23.21
N GLU A 125 1.29 0.61 22.40
CA GLU A 125 0.04 -0.18 22.56
C GLU A 125 -0.06 -0.96 23.88
N ASN A 126 1.07 -1.14 24.59
CA ASN A 126 1.15 -1.78 25.89
C ASN A 126 1.22 -0.76 27.06
N ASN A 127 0.82 0.50 26.83
CA ASN A 127 0.89 1.60 27.80
C ASN A 127 2.31 1.86 28.33
N THR A 128 3.34 1.56 27.55
CA THR A 128 4.74 1.83 27.91
C THR A 128 5.16 3.17 27.34
N ILE A 129 5.78 4.02 28.17
CA ILE A 129 6.31 5.32 27.78
C ILE A 129 7.73 5.15 27.24
N LEU A 130 7.99 5.64 26.03
CA LEU A 130 9.30 5.69 25.38
C LEU A 130 9.82 7.14 25.42
N LEU A 131 11.07 7.32 25.86
CA LEU A 131 11.81 8.59 25.88
C LEU A 131 12.97 8.46 24.90
N GLY A 132 13.16 9.39 23.96
CA GLY A 132 14.21 9.23 22.94
C GLY A 132 14.39 10.38 21.95
N THR A 133 15.43 10.26 21.13
CA THR A 133 15.79 11.23 20.06
C THR A 133 15.03 10.90 18.76
N PRO A 134 15.04 11.75 17.71
CA PRO A 134 14.32 11.48 16.46
C PRO A 134 14.66 10.15 15.75
N ALA A 135 15.76 9.48 16.13
CA ALA A 135 16.13 8.16 15.63
C ALA A 135 15.43 6.99 16.37
N ASP A 136 14.88 7.23 17.57
CA ASP A 136 14.13 6.27 18.40
C ASP A 136 12.60 6.42 18.23
N ARG A 137 12.19 7.22 17.24
CA ARG A 137 10.82 7.57 16.91
C ARG A 137 10.06 6.29 16.54
N PRO A 138 8.94 5.93 17.22
CA PRO A 138 8.03 4.95 16.65
C PRO A 138 7.58 5.51 15.30
N THR A 139 7.81 4.75 14.24
CA THR A 139 7.26 4.98 12.90
C THR A 139 5.79 5.35 13.08
N PHE A 140 5.37 6.52 12.56
CA PHE A 140 4.05 7.10 12.84
C PHE A 140 3.04 6.12 12.31
N ALA A 141 2.47 5.30 13.18
CA ALA A 141 1.44 4.41 12.76
C ALA A 141 0.13 5.19 12.75
N THR A 142 -0.68 4.98 11.72
CA THR A 142 -2.04 5.50 11.65
C THR A 142 -3.01 4.34 11.57
N ASP A 143 -4.17 4.51 12.20
CA ASP A 143 -5.25 3.54 12.09
C ASP A 143 -5.96 3.75 10.75
N VAL A 144 -6.02 2.69 9.95
CA VAL A 144 -6.85 2.61 8.75
C VAL A 144 -7.68 1.35 8.85
N PHE A 145 -9.00 1.51 8.92
CA PHE A 145 -9.95 0.39 9.10
C PHE A 145 -9.70 -0.48 10.34
N GLY A 146 -9.17 0.08 11.43
CA GLY A 146 -8.91 -0.64 12.68
C GLY A 146 -7.57 -1.38 12.72
N ASP A 147 -6.76 -1.28 11.66
CA ASP A 147 -5.38 -1.79 11.62
C ASP A 147 -4.38 -0.63 11.65
N SER A 148 -3.23 -0.88 12.29
CA SER A 148 -2.15 0.09 12.47
C SER A 148 -1.15 0.00 11.31
N TYR A 149 -0.95 1.10 10.58
CA TYR A 149 -0.06 1.19 9.41
C TYR A 149 1.00 2.26 9.57
N GLU A 150 2.26 1.91 9.33
CA GLU A 150 3.38 2.85 9.36
C GLU A 150 3.33 3.86 8.20
N ILE A 151 3.21 5.15 8.52
CA ILE A 151 3.02 6.27 7.58
C ILE A 151 4.14 6.40 6.52
N GLU A 152 5.39 6.16 6.91
CA GLU A 152 6.56 6.41 6.06
C GLU A 152 7.01 5.16 5.28
N THR A 153 6.49 3.97 5.60
CA THR A 153 6.95 2.69 5.02
C THR A 153 5.83 1.89 4.36
N THR A 154 4.57 2.16 4.69
CA THR A 154 3.42 1.48 4.06
C THR A 154 3.29 1.95 2.62
N THR A 155 3.71 1.09 1.68
CA THR A 155 3.69 1.39 0.23
C THR A 155 2.49 0.78 -0.48
N TYR A 156 1.81 -0.18 0.14
CA TYR A 156 0.61 -0.82 -0.39
C TYR A 156 -0.42 -1.00 0.72
N LEU A 157 -1.68 -0.70 0.41
CA LEU A 157 -2.82 -0.97 1.26
C LEU A 157 -3.79 -1.83 0.44
N TYR A 158 -3.80 -3.12 0.75
CA TYR A 158 -4.73 -4.07 0.17
C TYR A 158 -5.66 -4.57 1.26
N VAL A 159 -6.95 -4.30 1.12
CA VAL A 159 -7.96 -4.88 2.01
C VAL A 159 -8.69 -5.97 1.25
N PHE A 160 -8.44 -7.23 1.62
CA PHE A 160 -9.16 -8.36 1.06
C PHE A 160 -10.63 -8.40 1.53
N ALA A 161 -11.46 -9.05 0.71
CA ALA A 161 -12.91 -9.20 0.87
C ALA A 161 -13.34 -9.85 2.20
N ASP A 162 -12.48 -10.66 2.81
CA ASP A 162 -12.76 -11.52 3.96
C ASP A 162 -12.99 -10.78 5.28
N ARG A 163 -12.86 -9.44 5.31
CA ARG A 163 -13.25 -8.62 6.47
C ARG A 163 -14.59 -7.91 6.34
N GLY A 164 -15.19 -7.88 5.15
CA GLY A 164 -16.46 -7.20 4.88
C GLY A 164 -16.51 -5.79 5.45
N ILE A 165 -15.62 -4.90 5.01
CA ILE A 165 -15.52 -3.57 5.59
C ILE A 165 -16.79 -2.77 5.28
N THR A 166 -17.52 -2.40 6.32
CA THR A 166 -18.79 -1.65 6.27
C THR A 166 -18.60 -0.20 6.73
N ALA A 167 -17.40 0.37 6.57
CA ALA A 167 -17.03 1.68 7.11
C ALA A 167 -16.83 2.73 6.01
N THR A 168 -16.72 4.00 6.41
CA THR A 168 -16.22 5.07 5.53
C THR A 168 -14.70 4.95 5.36
N ILE A 169 -14.17 5.38 4.22
CA ILE A 169 -12.72 5.52 4.05
C ILE A 169 -12.25 6.65 4.99
N PRO A 170 -11.36 6.38 5.96
CA PRO A 170 -10.93 7.37 6.94
C PRO A 170 -10.01 8.41 6.29
N SER A 171 -10.12 9.68 6.72
CA SER A 171 -9.25 10.78 6.25
C SER A 171 -7.76 10.55 6.56
N GLU A 172 -7.50 9.77 7.61
CA GLU A 172 -6.19 9.34 8.09
C GLU A 172 -5.39 8.60 7.02
N ILE A 173 -6.05 8.05 5.99
CA ILE A 173 -5.37 7.45 4.84
C ILE A 173 -4.41 8.43 4.16
N GLY A 174 -4.73 9.73 4.16
CA GLY A 174 -3.87 10.78 3.61
C GLY A 174 -2.57 11.00 4.38
N LEU A 175 -2.41 10.37 5.55
CA LEU A 175 -1.15 10.38 6.29
C LEU A 175 -0.13 9.40 5.71
N LEU A 176 -0.55 8.35 4.98
CA LEU A 176 0.33 7.29 4.45
C LEU A 176 1.19 7.80 3.27
N SER A 177 2.10 8.73 3.54
CA SER A 177 2.89 9.45 2.52
C SER A 177 3.69 8.57 1.56
N ALA A 178 4.04 7.34 1.96
CA ALA A 178 4.73 6.37 1.12
C ALA A 178 3.80 5.50 0.27
N LEU A 179 2.48 5.64 0.42
CA LEU A 179 1.50 4.78 -0.23
C LEU A 179 1.55 4.95 -1.75
N THR A 180 1.85 3.86 -2.43
CA THR A 180 1.89 3.78 -3.89
C THR A 180 0.69 3.06 -4.47
N ARG A 181 0.02 2.22 -3.68
CA ARG A 181 -1.18 1.47 -4.11
C ARG A 181 -2.24 1.44 -3.03
N LEU A 182 -3.46 1.78 -3.41
CA LEU A 182 -4.66 1.66 -2.61
C LEU A 182 -5.67 0.78 -3.33
N ILE A 183 -5.92 -0.42 -2.80
CA ILE A 183 -6.80 -1.42 -3.40
C ILE A 183 -7.82 -1.86 -2.33
N LEU A 184 -9.07 -1.46 -2.52
CA LEU A 184 -10.19 -1.65 -1.58
C LEU A 184 -11.37 -2.44 -2.19
N ASN A 185 -11.06 -3.34 -3.12
CA ASN A 185 -12.02 -4.13 -3.89
C ASN A 185 -12.17 -5.53 -3.29
N GLY A 186 -13.26 -5.74 -2.56
CA GLY A 186 -13.62 -7.03 -1.97
C GLY A 186 -15.11 -7.32 -2.16
N LEU A 187 -15.46 -8.57 -2.49
CA LEU A 187 -16.85 -9.00 -2.78
C LEU A 187 -17.83 -8.77 -1.61
N ASP A 188 -17.32 -8.73 -0.38
CA ASP A 188 -18.12 -8.50 0.83
C ASP A 188 -17.94 -7.08 1.42
N ASN A 189 -17.18 -6.20 0.76
CA ASN A 189 -17.02 -4.83 1.24
C ASN A 189 -18.31 -4.03 1.01
N ASP A 190 -18.64 -3.18 1.97
CA ASP A 190 -19.79 -2.28 1.97
C ASP A 190 -19.31 -0.87 2.33
N LEU A 191 -18.24 -0.43 1.66
CA LEU A 191 -17.67 0.90 1.90
C LEU A 191 -18.68 1.95 1.46
N HIS A 192 -18.99 2.87 2.36
CA HIS A 192 -19.98 3.93 2.11
C HIS A 192 -19.41 5.30 2.48
N GLY A 193 -20.22 6.35 2.37
CA GLY A 193 -19.77 7.73 2.58
C GLY A 193 -19.14 8.31 1.33
N THR A 194 -18.15 9.19 1.47
CA THR A 194 -17.50 9.89 0.35
C THR A 194 -16.03 9.52 0.23
N LEU A 195 -15.44 9.73 -0.94
CA LEU A 195 -13.97 9.72 -1.08
C LEU A 195 -13.39 10.91 -0.30
N PRO A 196 -12.43 10.69 0.64
CA PRO A 196 -11.83 11.78 1.39
C PRO A 196 -10.91 12.62 0.50
N THR A 197 -10.94 13.94 0.69
CA THR A 197 -10.08 14.90 -0.05
C THR A 197 -8.60 14.68 0.25
N GLU A 198 -8.29 14.12 1.43
CA GLU A 198 -6.95 13.79 1.89
C GLU A 198 -6.24 12.75 1.01
N LEU A 199 -6.97 12.00 0.16
CA LEU A 199 -6.36 11.14 -0.85
C LEU A 199 -5.42 11.94 -1.78
N GLY A 200 -5.73 13.20 -2.06
CA GLY A 200 -4.88 14.07 -2.89
C GLY A 200 -3.53 14.43 -2.25
N LEU A 201 -3.31 14.14 -0.96
CA LEU A 201 -2.02 14.34 -0.29
C LEU A 201 -1.00 13.25 -0.64
N LEU A 202 -1.45 12.12 -1.18
CA LEU A 202 -0.64 10.92 -1.40
C LEU A 202 0.10 11.00 -2.74
N THR A 203 1.01 11.96 -2.92
CA THR A 203 1.66 12.22 -4.23
C THR A 203 2.48 11.05 -4.80
N ALA A 204 2.79 10.04 -3.98
CA ALA A 204 3.45 8.80 -4.41
C ALA A 204 2.47 7.75 -4.98
N LEU A 205 1.16 7.98 -4.84
CA LEU A 205 0.10 7.05 -5.20
C LEU A 205 0.02 6.87 -6.71
N LYS A 206 0.19 5.62 -7.15
CA LYS A 206 0.15 5.19 -8.55
C LYS A 206 -1.16 4.51 -8.88
N THR A 207 -1.73 3.78 -7.94
CA THR A 207 -2.91 2.96 -8.17
C THR A 207 -3.97 3.23 -7.11
N VAL A 208 -5.18 3.59 -7.54
CA VAL A 208 -6.37 3.66 -6.70
C VAL A 208 -7.46 2.80 -7.32
N ARG A 209 -7.78 1.69 -6.66
CA ARG A 209 -8.86 0.79 -7.08
C ARG A 209 -9.85 0.60 -5.95
N ILE A 210 -11.07 1.04 -6.19
CA ILE A 210 -12.18 0.94 -5.26
C ILE A 210 -13.44 0.64 -6.09
N TRP A 211 -13.63 -0.63 -6.41
CA TRP A 211 -14.73 -1.13 -7.26
C TRP A 211 -15.30 -2.41 -6.66
N ASN A 212 -16.22 -3.08 -7.36
CA ASN A 212 -16.94 -4.29 -6.92
C ASN A 212 -18.08 -4.02 -5.93
N ALA A 213 -19.03 -3.16 -6.33
CA ALA A 213 -20.29 -2.90 -5.65
C ALA A 213 -20.20 -2.28 -4.24
N ASN A 214 -19.21 -1.41 -4.01
CA ASN A 214 -19.22 -0.53 -2.85
C ASN A 214 -20.34 0.55 -2.97
N GLN A 215 -20.61 1.25 -1.87
CA GLN A 215 -21.66 2.26 -1.78
C GLN A 215 -21.11 3.70 -1.68
N LEU A 216 -19.90 3.96 -2.21
CA LEU A 216 -19.34 5.32 -2.16
C LEU A 216 -20.22 6.30 -2.91
N SER A 217 -20.40 7.48 -2.35
CA SER A 217 -21.30 8.54 -2.80
C SER A 217 -20.58 9.90 -2.81
N GLY A 218 -21.30 10.97 -3.17
CA GLY A 218 -20.69 12.29 -3.34
C GLY A 218 -19.94 12.41 -4.67
N GLY A 219 -19.11 13.43 -4.82
CA GLY A 219 -18.29 13.63 -6.02
C GLY A 219 -16.91 12.99 -5.91
N ILE A 220 -16.24 12.85 -7.05
CA ILE A 220 -14.81 12.57 -7.09
C ILE A 220 -14.08 13.85 -6.64
N PRO A 221 -13.21 13.81 -5.60
CA PRO A 221 -12.48 14.99 -5.15
C PRO A 221 -11.57 15.57 -6.25
N SER A 222 -11.56 16.90 -6.41
CA SER A 222 -10.68 17.59 -7.37
C SER A 222 -9.20 17.41 -7.03
N GLU A 223 -8.88 17.20 -5.75
CA GLU A 223 -7.55 16.97 -5.21
C GLU A 223 -6.89 15.70 -5.78
N ILE A 224 -7.66 14.78 -6.36
CA ILE A 224 -7.10 13.63 -7.10
C ILE A 224 -6.26 14.10 -8.30
N GLY A 225 -6.55 15.29 -8.86
CA GLY A 225 -5.72 15.91 -9.91
C GLY A 225 -4.28 16.21 -9.48
N GLU A 226 -4.00 16.30 -8.18
CA GLU A 226 -2.66 16.56 -7.63
C GLU A 226 -1.78 15.28 -7.60
N LEU A 227 -2.36 14.10 -7.85
CA LEU A 227 -1.67 12.81 -7.79
C LEU A 227 -0.86 12.53 -9.05
N VAL A 228 0.18 13.32 -9.30
CA VAL A 228 1.00 13.29 -10.54
C VAL A 228 1.69 11.95 -10.85
N ALA A 229 1.70 11.01 -9.90
CA ALA A 229 2.20 9.65 -10.08
C ALA A 229 1.09 8.64 -10.45
N LEU A 230 -0.19 9.03 -10.39
CA LEU A 230 -1.35 8.17 -10.55
C LEU A 230 -1.44 7.67 -12.00
N THR A 231 -1.34 6.36 -12.16
CA THR A 231 -1.44 5.64 -13.44
C THR A 231 -2.80 4.99 -13.61
N ASP A 232 -3.43 4.55 -12.51
CA ASP A 232 -4.68 3.81 -12.53
C ASP A 232 -5.68 4.38 -11.51
N LEU A 233 -6.81 4.89 -12.02
CA LEU A 233 -7.94 5.31 -11.20
C LEU A 233 -9.19 4.50 -11.59
N THR A 234 -9.56 3.56 -10.73
CA THR A 234 -10.71 2.69 -10.91
C THR A 234 -11.68 2.87 -9.74
N LEU A 235 -12.81 3.52 -9.99
CA LEU A 235 -13.88 3.82 -9.01
C LEU A 235 -15.24 3.25 -9.46
N SER A 236 -15.23 2.27 -10.36
CA SER A 236 -16.43 1.72 -10.98
C SER A 236 -17.34 0.98 -9.99
N GLN A 237 -18.62 0.82 -10.35
CA GLN A 237 -19.61 0.12 -9.53
C GLN A 237 -19.74 0.70 -8.11
N ASN A 238 -19.96 2.02 -8.04
CA ASN A 238 -20.25 2.76 -6.82
C ASN A 238 -21.50 3.62 -7.03
N ASN A 239 -21.78 4.51 -6.08
CA ASN A 239 -22.90 5.46 -6.12
C ASN A 239 -22.41 6.91 -6.30
N LEU A 240 -21.27 7.13 -6.96
CA LEU A 240 -20.67 8.45 -7.13
C LEU A 240 -21.57 9.34 -8.01
N THR A 241 -21.65 10.61 -7.66
CA THR A 241 -22.52 11.64 -8.24
C THR A 241 -21.69 12.83 -8.70
N LEU A 242 -22.34 13.94 -9.06
CA LEU A 242 -21.70 15.17 -9.56
C LEU A 242 -20.95 14.94 -10.88
N ALA A 243 -20.26 15.97 -11.35
CA ALA A 243 -19.50 15.92 -12.59
C ALA A 243 -18.12 15.27 -12.39
N VAL A 244 -17.58 14.71 -13.46
CA VAL A 244 -16.17 14.30 -13.52
C VAL A 244 -15.31 15.57 -13.38
N PRO A 245 -14.40 15.67 -12.39
CA PRO A 245 -13.59 16.87 -12.17
C PRO A 245 -12.68 17.16 -13.37
N THR A 246 -12.60 18.44 -13.75
CA THR A 246 -11.69 18.90 -14.83
C THR A 246 -10.22 18.75 -14.43
N GLU A 247 -9.94 18.77 -13.13
CA GLU A 247 -8.61 18.61 -12.52
C GLU A 247 -7.99 17.25 -12.82
N LEU A 248 -8.78 16.22 -13.16
CA LEU A 248 -8.21 14.94 -13.62
C LEU A 248 -7.35 15.10 -14.88
N GLY A 249 -7.55 16.14 -15.68
CA GLY A 249 -6.68 16.48 -16.81
C GLY A 249 -5.25 16.88 -16.43
N GLN A 250 -5.00 17.23 -15.17
CA GLN A 250 -3.65 17.54 -14.67
C GLN A 250 -2.74 16.31 -14.63
N LEU A 251 -3.32 15.10 -14.65
CA LEU A 251 -2.61 13.82 -14.60
C LEU A 251 -2.01 13.39 -15.96
N SER A 252 -1.75 14.35 -16.85
CA SER A 252 -1.38 14.11 -18.25
C SER A 252 -0.12 13.29 -18.44
N SER A 253 0.82 13.38 -17.49
CA SER A 253 2.08 12.66 -17.52
C SER A 253 2.01 11.21 -17.03
N SER A 254 0.94 10.80 -16.35
CA SER A 254 0.89 9.53 -15.62
C SER A 254 -0.34 8.69 -15.93
N LEU A 255 -1.53 9.29 -15.98
CA LEU A 255 -2.78 8.53 -15.98
C LEU A 255 -2.92 7.73 -17.28
N TYR A 256 -3.00 6.42 -17.09
CA TYR A 256 -3.07 5.41 -18.13
C TYR A 256 -4.48 4.83 -18.24
N ARG A 257 -5.12 4.57 -17.09
CA ARG A 257 -6.48 4.06 -17.01
C ARG A 257 -7.36 4.94 -16.13
N LEU A 258 -8.54 5.24 -16.66
CA LEU A 258 -9.64 5.86 -15.92
C LEU A 258 -10.92 5.02 -16.11
N ASP A 259 -11.38 4.39 -15.03
CA ASP A 259 -12.64 3.64 -15.02
C ASP A 259 -13.58 4.17 -13.93
N LEU A 260 -14.61 4.90 -14.38
CA LEU A 260 -15.67 5.47 -13.54
C LEU A 260 -17.04 4.89 -13.91
N SER A 261 -17.07 3.72 -14.57
CA SER A 261 -18.30 3.10 -15.04
C SER A 261 -19.24 2.67 -13.91
N PHE A 262 -20.53 2.46 -14.23
CA PHE A 262 -21.54 2.03 -13.25
C PHE A 262 -21.57 2.93 -12.01
N ASN A 263 -21.85 4.22 -12.23
CA ASN A 263 -22.01 5.23 -11.18
C ASN A 263 -23.22 6.13 -11.53
N GLN A 264 -23.41 7.22 -10.80
CA GLN A 264 -24.42 8.25 -11.05
C GLN A 264 -23.80 9.59 -11.49
N LEU A 265 -22.62 9.56 -12.13
CA LEU A 265 -21.92 10.77 -12.57
C LEU A 265 -22.74 11.50 -13.63
N SER A 266 -22.72 12.83 -13.60
CA SER A 266 -23.54 13.70 -14.45
C SER A 266 -22.71 14.84 -15.04
N GLY A 267 -23.34 15.79 -15.72
CA GLY A 267 -22.62 16.88 -16.39
C GLY A 267 -22.04 16.47 -17.74
N GLU A 268 -21.16 17.30 -18.29
CA GLU A 268 -20.51 17.06 -19.59
C GLU A 268 -19.19 16.31 -19.41
N LEU A 269 -18.72 15.67 -20.49
CA LEU A 269 -17.39 15.06 -20.54
C LEU A 269 -16.31 16.15 -20.51
N PRO A 270 -15.34 16.13 -19.57
CA PRO A 270 -14.28 17.13 -19.51
C PRO A 270 -13.39 17.08 -20.76
N SER A 271 -13.15 18.23 -21.39
CA SER A 271 -12.26 18.32 -22.54
C SER A 271 -10.79 18.16 -22.14
N GLU A 272 -10.46 18.47 -20.89
CA GLU A 272 -9.15 18.32 -20.26
C GLU A 272 -8.66 16.87 -20.26
N LEU A 273 -9.56 15.87 -20.25
CA LEU A 273 -9.18 14.46 -20.40
C LEU A 273 -8.49 14.17 -21.75
N GLY A 274 -8.71 15.02 -22.76
CA GLY A 274 -8.01 14.91 -24.04
C GLY A 274 -6.51 15.25 -23.97
N GLN A 275 -6.05 15.89 -22.88
CA GLN A 275 -4.64 16.21 -22.64
C GLN A 275 -3.86 15.06 -22.01
N LEU A 276 -4.53 13.94 -21.68
CA LEU A 276 -3.89 12.80 -21.03
C LEU A 276 -3.11 11.95 -22.04
N ASP A 277 -1.83 12.31 -22.24
CA ASP A 277 -0.93 11.72 -23.24
C ASP A 277 -0.69 10.22 -23.05
N ARG A 278 -0.91 9.70 -21.84
CA ARG A 278 -0.74 8.27 -21.51
C ARG A 278 -2.05 7.50 -21.42
N MET A 279 -3.20 8.16 -21.42
CA MET A 279 -4.48 7.50 -21.21
C MET A 279 -4.84 6.64 -22.42
N THR A 280 -4.96 5.34 -22.18
CA THR A 280 -5.33 4.34 -23.19
C THR A 280 -6.73 3.78 -22.94
N PHE A 281 -7.15 3.70 -21.68
CA PHE A 281 -8.41 3.10 -21.27
C PHE A 281 -9.29 4.14 -20.59
N LEU A 282 -10.41 4.48 -21.23
CA LEU A 282 -11.41 5.37 -20.66
C LEU A 282 -12.78 4.69 -20.62
N ARG A 283 -13.25 4.41 -19.40
CA ARG A 283 -14.57 3.81 -19.16
C ARG A 283 -15.44 4.74 -18.33
N LEU A 284 -16.54 5.16 -18.94
CA LEU A 284 -17.53 6.08 -18.37
C LEU A 284 -18.96 5.57 -18.58
N HIS A 285 -19.14 4.36 -19.11
CA HIS A 285 -20.42 3.76 -19.41
C HIS A 285 -21.31 3.57 -18.16
N GLN A 286 -22.62 3.47 -18.36
CA GLN A 286 -23.61 3.29 -17.29
C GLN A 286 -23.51 4.41 -16.22
N ASN A 287 -23.70 5.65 -16.68
CA ASN A 287 -23.73 6.87 -15.88
C ASN A 287 -24.86 7.80 -16.37
N GLN A 288 -24.89 9.06 -15.90
CA GLN A 288 -25.85 10.10 -16.30
C GLN A 288 -25.18 11.25 -17.08
N LEU A 289 -24.06 10.96 -17.76
CA LEU A 289 -23.28 11.95 -18.50
C LEU A 289 -24.06 12.48 -19.71
N SER A 290 -23.76 13.72 -20.08
CA SER A 290 -24.49 14.49 -21.07
C SER A 290 -23.57 15.29 -21.99
N GLY A 291 -24.14 15.92 -23.01
CA GLY A 291 -23.37 16.71 -23.97
C GLY A 291 -22.76 15.83 -25.07
N THR A 292 -21.63 16.27 -25.63
CA THR A 292 -20.95 15.62 -26.75
C THR A 292 -19.57 15.11 -26.35
N ILE A 293 -19.04 14.16 -27.12
CA ILE A 293 -17.63 13.74 -27.00
C ILE A 293 -16.73 14.94 -27.37
N PRO A 294 -15.84 15.43 -26.46
CA PRO A 294 -14.98 16.57 -26.72
C PRO A 294 -14.05 16.33 -27.91
N THR A 295 -13.85 17.36 -28.73
CA THR A 295 -12.96 17.29 -29.90
C THR A 295 -11.48 17.24 -29.51
N GLU A 296 -11.14 17.66 -28.31
CA GLU A 296 -9.79 17.66 -27.74
C GLU A 296 -9.25 16.23 -27.59
N TRP A 297 -10.13 15.24 -27.43
CA TRP A 297 -9.77 13.84 -27.29
C TRP A 297 -9.11 13.25 -28.55
N GLN A 298 -9.19 13.95 -29.69
CA GLN A 298 -8.47 13.59 -30.93
C GLN A 298 -6.94 13.66 -30.79
N GLN A 299 -6.43 14.35 -29.77
CA GLN A 299 -4.99 14.50 -29.51
C GLN A 299 -4.45 13.42 -28.56
N GLY A 300 -5.33 12.63 -27.94
CA GLY A 300 -4.97 11.62 -26.95
C GLY A 300 -4.41 10.32 -27.54
N ARG A 301 -4.32 9.29 -26.70
CA ARG A 301 -3.81 7.95 -27.08
C ARG A 301 -4.77 6.82 -26.73
N LEU A 302 -6.07 7.10 -26.75
CA LEU A 302 -7.09 6.11 -26.43
C LEU A 302 -6.93 4.86 -27.28
N PHE A 303 -6.84 3.73 -26.59
CA PHE A 303 -6.94 2.40 -27.15
C PHE A 303 -8.38 1.92 -27.10
N SER A 304 -9.10 2.19 -26.01
CA SER A 304 -10.54 1.92 -25.93
C SER A 304 -11.32 3.01 -25.19
N LEU A 305 -12.55 3.23 -25.65
CA LEU A 305 -13.49 4.20 -25.08
C LEU A 305 -14.87 3.56 -24.87
N TRP A 306 -15.39 3.68 -23.65
CA TRP A 306 -16.69 3.14 -23.25
C TRP A 306 -17.61 4.23 -22.71
N LEU A 307 -18.71 4.48 -23.43
CA LEU A 307 -19.66 5.55 -23.14
C LEU A 307 -21.13 5.11 -23.18
N GLN A 308 -21.43 3.87 -23.56
CA GLN A 308 -22.80 3.33 -23.62
C GLN A 308 -23.54 3.42 -22.27
N GLY A 309 -24.86 3.35 -22.28
CA GLY A 309 -25.68 3.53 -21.08
C GLY A 309 -25.67 4.96 -20.52
N ASN A 310 -25.27 5.97 -21.31
CA ASN A 310 -25.34 7.38 -20.94
C ASN A 310 -26.39 8.08 -21.80
N SER A 311 -27.66 7.93 -21.42
CA SER A 311 -28.82 8.37 -22.20
C SER A 311 -28.89 9.85 -22.59
N ARG A 312 -28.06 10.72 -22.01
CA ARG A 312 -28.01 12.17 -22.31
C ARG A 312 -26.84 12.57 -23.19
N LEU A 313 -25.93 11.65 -23.52
CA LEU A 313 -24.88 11.90 -24.50
C LEU A 313 -25.49 12.01 -25.90
N ASN A 314 -24.89 12.84 -26.74
CA ASN A 314 -25.28 13.00 -28.14
C ASN A 314 -24.09 13.40 -29.03
N GLY A 315 -24.36 13.62 -30.31
CA GLY A 315 -23.35 14.12 -31.26
C GLY A 315 -22.68 12.99 -32.03
N THR A 316 -21.34 13.00 -32.10
CA THR A 316 -20.58 12.01 -32.86
C THR A 316 -19.29 11.61 -32.14
N ALA A 317 -18.92 10.34 -32.26
CA ALA A 317 -17.62 9.79 -31.89
C ALA A 317 -16.64 9.73 -33.07
N ASP A 318 -17.07 10.14 -34.28
CA ASP A 318 -16.24 10.09 -35.49
C ASP A 318 -14.95 10.93 -35.36
N SER A 319 -14.94 11.92 -34.46
CA SER A 319 -13.79 12.75 -34.14
C SER A 319 -12.55 11.93 -33.79
N ILE A 320 -12.69 10.91 -32.95
CA ILE A 320 -11.57 10.14 -32.40
C ILE A 320 -11.17 8.93 -33.26
N CYS A 321 -11.90 8.65 -34.34
CA CYS A 321 -11.71 7.46 -35.16
C CYS A 321 -10.34 7.36 -35.86
N ASP A 322 -9.64 8.49 -36.03
CA ASP A 322 -8.31 8.54 -36.66
C ASP A 322 -7.16 8.32 -35.66
N LEU A 323 -7.46 8.08 -34.38
CA LEU A 323 -6.45 7.78 -33.38
C LEU A 323 -5.70 6.48 -33.73
N PRO A 324 -4.37 6.49 -33.82
CA PRO A 324 -3.59 5.36 -34.36
C PRO A 324 -3.62 4.12 -33.46
N SER A 325 -3.86 4.31 -32.16
CA SER A 325 -3.94 3.24 -31.17
C SER A 325 -5.37 2.77 -30.90
N LEU A 326 -6.38 3.43 -31.47
CA LEU A 326 -7.78 3.16 -31.13
C LEU A 326 -8.25 1.84 -31.74
N ALA A 327 -8.62 0.93 -30.86
CA ALA A 327 -9.12 -0.39 -31.20
C ALA A 327 -10.64 -0.51 -30.99
N LEU A 328 -11.23 0.26 -30.06
CA LEU A 328 -12.62 0.08 -29.67
C LEU A 328 -13.30 1.37 -29.19
N VAL A 329 -14.51 1.61 -29.69
CA VAL A 329 -15.43 2.64 -29.19
C VAL A 329 -16.79 2.02 -28.96
N ARG A 330 -17.30 2.10 -27.73
CA ARG A 330 -18.65 1.67 -27.33
C ARG A 330 -19.52 2.88 -27.02
N VAL A 331 -20.62 3.02 -27.75
CA VAL A 331 -21.59 4.12 -27.58
C VAL A 331 -23.02 3.64 -27.85
N ASP A 332 -23.99 4.40 -27.31
CA ASP A 332 -25.39 4.24 -27.67
C ASP A 332 -25.64 4.88 -29.04
N CYS A 333 -25.55 4.09 -30.12
CA CYS A 333 -25.60 4.57 -31.50
C CYS A 333 -26.91 5.28 -31.91
N ASP A 334 -27.97 5.12 -31.13
CA ASP A 334 -29.22 5.87 -31.30
C ASP A 334 -29.06 7.37 -30.97
N SER A 335 -28.10 7.71 -30.11
CA SER A 335 -27.86 9.06 -29.60
C SER A 335 -26.52 9.65 -30.06
N VAL A 336 -25.49 8.81 -30.15
CA VAL A 336 -24.13 9.18 -30.56
C VAL A 336 -23.79 8.50 -31.88
N LYS A 337 -23.64 9.30 -32.95
CA LYS A 337 -23.25 8.77 -34.25
C LYS A 337 -21.82 8.23 -34.19
N CYS A 338 -21.60 7.00 -34.66
CA CYS A 338 -20.28 6.36 -34.71
C CYS A 338 -20.18 5.51 -35.97
N THR A 339 -19.31 5.89 -36.91
CA THR A 339 -19.26 5.29 -38.26
C THR A 339 -17.95 4.60 -38.63
N CYS A 340 -16.94 4.65 -37.76
CA CYS A 340 -15.66 3.97 -38.02
C CYS A 340 -15.67 2.49 -37.60
N PRO A 341 -14.75 1.67 -38.12
CA PRO A 341 -14.71 0.22 -37.85
C PRO A 341 -14.55 -0.15 -36.37
N GLN A 342 -14.03 0.77 -35.54
CA GLN A 342 -13.83 0.53 -34.10
C GLN A 342 -15.13 0.70 -33.30
N CYS A 343 -16.16 1.30 -33.91
CA CYS A 343 -17.45 1.55 -33.29
C CYS A 343 -18.26 0.27 -33.13
N HIS A 344 -18.78 0.09 -31.92
CA HIS A 344 -19.72 -0.97 -31.61
C HIS A 344 -20.90 -0.37 -30.81
N CYS A 345 -22.11 -0.77 -31.19
CA CYS A 345 -23.34 -0.14 -30.73
C CYS A 345 -24.02 -0.95 -29.63
N GLY A 346 -24.48 -0.25 -28.58
CA GLY A 346 -25.37 -0.80 -27.57
C GLY A 346 -24.67 -1.37 -26.33
N ASP A 347 -25.50 -1.92 -25.43
CA ASP A 347 -25.12 -2.47 -24.13
C ASP A 347 -24.83 -3.98 -24.18
N ASP A 348 -25.07 -4.64 -25.31
CA ASP A 348 -24.94 -6.09 -25.42
C ASP A 348 -23.45 -6.47 -25.59
N ASP A 349 -22.84 -6.95 -24.51
CA ASP A 349 -21.48 -7.53 -24.49
C ASP A 349 -21.40 -8.86 -25.25
N ASP A 350 -22.54 -9.46 -25.62
CA ASP A 350 -22.65 -10.79 -26.25
C ASP A 350 -22.03 -10.87 -27.65
N ASP A 351 -21.74 -9.75 -28.31
CA ASP A 351 -21.09 -9.69 -29.63
C ASP A 351 -19.58 -9.35 -29.56
N LEU A 352 -18.99 -9.26 -28.36
CA LEU A 352 -17.55 -9.03 -28.23
C LEU A 352 -16.75 -10.29 -28.57
N PRO A 353 -15.56 -10.14 -29.20
CA PRO A 353 -14.62 -11.23 -29.24
C PRO A 353 -14.24 -11.61 -27.81
N GLN A 354 -14.39 -12.90 -27.49
CA GLN A 354 -14.16 -13.44 -26.15
C GLN A 354 -13.06 -14.50 -26.17
N VAL A 355 -12.38 -14.59 -25.04
CA VAL A 355 -11.35 -15.56 -24.72
C VAL A 355 -11.86 -16.37 -23.54
N ARG A 356 -11.91 -17.70 -23.67
CA ARG A 356 -12.36 -18.57 -22.59
C ARG A 356 -11.18 -19.03 -21.74
N LEU A 357 -11.09 -18.57 -20.49
CA LEU A 357 -10.10 -18.98 -19.51
C LEU A 357 -10.79 -19.55 -18.26
N PHE A 358 -10.30 -20.67 -17.74
CA PHE A 358 -10.86 -21.31 -16.54
C PHE A 358 -12.39 -21.56 -16.62
N GLY A 359 -12.89 -21.85 -17.83
CA GLY A 359 -14.31 -22.10 -18.08
C GLY A 359 -15.20 -20.85 -18.13
N VAL A 360 -14.63 -19.65 -18.02
CA VAL A 360 -15.30 -18.34 -18.09
C VAL A 360 -14.86 -17.60 -19.34
N ASP A 361 -15.80 -16.94 -20.00
CA ASP A 361 -15.54 -16.13 -21.19
C ASP A 361 -15.18 -14.70 -20.75
N TYR A 362 -14.06 -14.18 -21.25
CA TYR A 362 -13.54 -12.84 -20.98
C TYR A 362 -13.49 -12.05 -22.28
N ASN A 363 -14.00 -10.82 -22.27
CA ASN A 363 -13.90 -9.93 -23.44
C ASN A 363 -12.46 -9.50 -23.67
N LEU A 364 -12.08 -9.18 -24.91
CA LEU A 364 -10.72 -8.69 -25.22
C LEU A 364 -10.34 -7.39 -24.50
N GLU A 365 -11.30 -6.57 -24.06
CA GLU A 365 -11.00 -5.41 -23.23
C GLU A 365 -10.81 -5.71 -21.75
N THR A 366 -10.90 -6.97 -21.31
CA THR A 366 -10.73 -7.32 -19.90
C THR A 366 -9.42 -6.75 -19.39
N THR A 367 -9.50 -5.85 -18.42
CA THR A 367 -8.36 -5.16 -17.82
C THR A 367 -7.89 -5.82 -16.54
N TYR A 368 -8.76 -6.59 -15.91
CA TYR A 368 -8.54 -7.18 -14.60
C TYR A 368 -9.19 -8.55 -14.53
N ILE A 369 -8.41 -9.55 -14.09
CA ILE A 369 -8.91 -10.87 -13.74
C ILE A 369 -8.41 -11.17 -12.32
N ASN A 370 -9.32 -11.20 -11.35
CA ASN A 370 -9.04 -11.77 -10.04
C ASN A 370 -10.00 -12.90 -9.75
N ARG A 371 -9.39 -14.04 -9.53
CA ARG A 371 -10.03 -15.33 -9.36
C ARG A 371 -9.30 -16.12 -8.26
N GLY A 372 -8.69 -15.42 -7.30
CA GLY A 372 -7.96 -16.02 -6.19
C GLY A 372 -8.87 -16.86 -5.29
N GLU A 373 -8.36 -17.94 -4.73
CA GLU A 373 -9.06 -18.80 -3.75
C GLU A 373 -10.36 -19.49 -4.24
N GLU A 374 -10.60 -19.56 -5.54
CA GLU A 374 -11.84 -20.11 -6.12
C GLU A 374 -11.80 -21.63 -6.38
N SER A 375 -10.76 -22.33 -5.93
CA SER A 375 -10.54 -23.76 -6.24
C SER A 375 -10.52 -24.08 -7.74
N ILE A 376 -10.05 -23.12 -8.55
CA ILE A 376 -9.98 -23.22 -10.01
C ILE A 376 -9.01 -24.32 -10.43
N GLN A 377 -9.42 -25.09 -11.43
CA GLN A 377 -8.60 -26.09 -12.12
C GLN A 377 -8.43 -25.72 -13.59
N GLY A 378 -7.45 -26.32 -14.26
CA GLY A 378 -7.17 -26.11 -15.68
C GLY A 378 -5.77 -25.58 -15.92
N THR A 379 -5.57 -24.89 -17.05
CA THR A 379 -4.30 -24.31 -17.51
C THR A 379 -4.51 -22.88 -17.98
N ILE A 380 -3.47 -22.06 -17.95
CA ILE A 380 -3.43 -20.77 -18.67
C ILE A 380 -3.06 -21.10 -20.12
N GLY A 381 -4.03 -21.09 -21.03
CA GLY A 381 -3.79 -21.40 -22.45
C GLY A 381 -3.24 -20.21 -23.23
N THR A 382 -2.84 -20.45 -24.49
CA THR A 382 -2.20 -19.43 -25.35
C THR A 382 -3.14 -18.27 -25.71
N GLU A 383 -4.45 -18.50 -25.61
CA GLU A 383 -5.49 -17.50 -25.80
C GLU A 383 -5.38 -16.30 -24.86
N ILE A 384 -4.69 -16.45 -23.71
CA ILE A 384 -4.41 -15.32 -22.79
C ILE A 384 -3.74 -14.14 -23.51
N GLY A 385 -2.89 -14.39 -24.51
CA GLY A 385 -2.19 -13.33 -25.24
C GLY A 385 -3.11 -12.39 -26.02
N GLN A 386 -4.38 -12.78 -26.23
CA GLN A 386 -5.37 -11.92 -26.88
C GLN A 386 -5.92 -10.84 -25.94
N LEU A 387 -5.81 -11.02 -24.62
CA LEU A 387 -6.28 -10.05 -23.63
C LEU A 387 -5.29 -8.88 -23.48
N GLY A 388 -4.90 -8.23 -24.58
CA GLY A 388 -3.87 -7.18 -24.60
C GLY A 388 -4.18 -5.94 -23.77
N ALA A 389 -5.39 -5.82 -23.21
CA ALA A 389 -5.78 -4.78 -22.26
C ALA A 389 -5.58 -5.15 -20.79
N LEU A 390 -5.26 -6.42 -20.51
CA LEU A 390 -5.12 -6.95 -19.16
C LEU A 390 -3.92 -6.31 -18.46
N THR A 391 -4.19 -5.57 -17.39
CA THR A 391 -3.15 -5.10 -16.47
C THR A 391 -2.95 -6.06 -15.30
N GLU A 392 -3.97 -6.83 -14.93
CA GLU A 392 -3.88 -7.65 -13.72
C GLU A 392 -4.39 -9.06 -13.94
N LEU A 393 -3.54 -10.02 -13.60
CA LEU A 393 -3.87 -11.44 -13.60
C LEU A 393 -3.58 -12.02 -12.21
N LEU A 394 -4.62 -12.06 -11.39
CA LEU A 394 -4.60 -12.50 -10.00
C LEU A 394 -5.35 -13.85 -9.88
N VAL A 395 -4.63 -14.96 -10.06
CA VAL A 395 -5.21 -16.33 -10.03
C VAL A 395 -4.49 -17.17 -8.98
N TRP A 396 -4.25 -16.59 -7.81
CA TRP A 396 -3.48 -17.20 -6.72
C TRP A 396 -4.31 -18.17 -5.86
N GLN A 397 -3.64 -19.04 -5.10
CA GLN A 397 -4.26 -20.01 -4.18
C GLN A 397 -5.37 -20.86 -4.85
N ASN A 398 -5.00 -21.53 -5.93
CA ASN A 398 -5.89 -22.36 -6.75
C ASN A 398 -5.22 -23.71 -7.07
N TYR A 399 -5.83 -24.49 -7.97
CA TYR A 399 -5.32 -25.76 -8.45
C TYR A 399 -4.91 -25.69 -9.93
N VAL A 400 -4.50 -24.52 -10.42
CA VAL A 400 -4.08 -24.32 -11.82
C VAL A 400 -2.81 -25.11 -12.10
N THR A 401 -2.77 -25.79 -13.25
CA THR A 401 -1.69 -26.67 -13.71
C THR A 401 -1.14 -26.22 -15.05
N GLY A 402 -0.14 -26.94 -15.58
CA GLY A 402 0.48 -26.63 -16.87
C GLY A 402 1.58 -25.57 -16.74
N SER A 403 2.19 -25.23 -17.87
CA SER A 403 3.22 -24.19 -17.96
C SER A 403 2.64 -22.85 -18.36
N LEU A 404 3.35 -21.76 -18.04
CA LEU A 404 3.01 -20.44 -18.57
C LEU A 404 3.29 -20.41 -20.09
N PRO A 405 2.33 -19.96 -20.92
CA PRO A 405 2.52 -19.84 -22.36
C PRO A 405 3.42 -18.64 -22.70
N SER A 406 4.17 -18.72 -23.81
CA SER A 406 4.97 -17.58 -24.33
C SER A 406 4.11 -16.37 -24.68
N GLU A 407 2.86 -16.61 -25.07
CA GLU A 407 1.84 -15.62 -25.41
C GLU A 407 1.50 -14.72 -24.23
N LEU A 408 1.82 -15.11 -22.99
CA LEU A 408 1.69 -14.24 -21.83
C LEU A 408 2.51 -12.94 -22.01
N GLY A 409 3.65 -12.98 -22.69
CA GLY A 409 4.43 -11.78 -22.98
C GLY A 409 3.81 -10.82 -24.00
N GLN A 410 2.66 -11.17 -24.61
CA GLN A 410 1.88 -10.24 -25.42
C GLN A 410 1.11 -9.23 -24.56
N LEU A 411 0.95 -9.51 -23.26
CA LEU A 411 0.32 -8.63 -22.29
C LEU A 411 1.27 -7.50 -21.87
N THR A 412 1.73 -6.70 -22.83
CA THR A 412 2.74 -5.66 -22.62
C THR A 412 2.33 -4.56 -21.64
N VAL A 413 1.03 -4.47 -21.35
CA VAL A 413 0.44 -3.54 -20.39
C VAL A 413 0.21 -4.17 -19.02
N LEU A 414 0.53 -5.46 -18.83
CA LEU A 414 0.39 -6.15 -17.55
C LEU A 414 1.26 -5.49 -16.48
N GLU A 415 0.66 -5.23 -15.34
CA GLU A 415 1.18 -4.55 -14.17
C GLU A 415 1.40 -5.54 -13.02
N GLU A 416 0.42 -6.43 -12.80
CA GLU A 416 0.42 -7.40 -11.70
C GLU A 416 0.18 -8.82 -12.20
N LEU A 417 1.09 -9.72 -11.83
CA LEU A 417 0.99 -11.15 -12.13
C LEU A 417 1.10 -11.96 -10.84
N TRP A 418 -0.05 -12.36 -10.29
CA TRP A 418 -0.11 -13.17 -9.07
C TRP A 418 -0.66 -14.55 -9.40
N LEU A 419 0.23 -15.53 -9.46
CA LEU A 419 -0.09 -16.93 -9.73
C LEU A 419 0.43 -17.86 -8.63
N HIS A 420 0.79 -17.31 -7.47
CA HIS A 420 1.32 -18.06 -6.34
C HIS A 420 0.33 -19.08 -5.79
N ASP A 421 0.83 -20.05 -5.02
CA ASP A 421 0.04 -21.12 -4.38
C ASP A 421 -0.84 -21.88 -5.39
N ASN A 422 -0.20 -22.37 -6.45
CA ASN A 422 -0.82 -23.17 -7.50
C ASN A 422 -0.02 -24.45 -7.77
N ARG A 423 -0.30 -25.15 -8.89
CA ARG A 423 0.40 -26.35 -9.34
C ARG A 423 1.04 -26.14 -10.72
N LEU A 424 1.46 -24.90 -11.03
CA LEU A 424 2.09 -24.56 -12.29
C LEU A 424 3.47 -25.23 -12.39
N VAL A 425 3.83 -25.70 -13.58
CA VAL A 425 5.04 -26.50 -13.86
C VAL A 425 5.82 -25.90 -15.03
N GLY A 426 6.99 -26.46 -15.34
CA GLY A 426 7.79 -26.05 -16.50
C GLY A 426 8.62 -24.79 -16.24
N PRO A 427 9.31 -24.27 -17.26
CA PRO A 427 10.15 -23.08 -17.12
C PRO A 427 9.35 -21.78 -17.10
N LEU A 428 9.94 -20.74 -16.50
CA LEU A 428 9.48 -19.36 -16.69
C LEU A 428 9.79 -18.93 -18.13
N PRO A 429 8.82 -18.41 -18.91
CA PRO A 429 9.06 -17.99 -20.28
C PRO A 429 9.96 -16.75 -20.35
N THR A 430 10.85 -16.70 -21.32
CA THR A 430 11.75 -15.53 -21.55
C THR A 430 10.96 -14.27 -21.88
N GLU A 431 9.76 -14.45 -22.44
CA GLU A 431 8.82 -13.40 -22.80
C GLU A 431 8.29 -12.60 -21.60
N LEU A 432 8.50 -13.05 -20.35
CA LEU A 432 8.23 -12.23 -19.16
C LEU A 432 8.99 -10.90 -19.20
N GLY A 433 10.18 -10.87 -19.83
CA GLY A 433 10.96 -9.63 -19.99
C GLY A 433 10.37 -8.63 -21.00
N LEU A 434 9.30 -8.99 -21.73
CA LEU A 434 8.62 -8.08 -22.68
C LEU A 434 7.55 -7.20 -22.00
N MET A 435 7.07 -7.58 -20.82
CA MET A 435 5.98 -6.89 -20.12
C MET A 435 6.53 -5.75 -19.26
N THR A 436 6.99 -4.68 -19.92
CA THR A 436 7.73 -3.57 -19.28
C THR A 436 6.93 -2.72 -18.28
N ASN A 437 5.63 -2.95 -18.16
CA ASN A 437 4.76 -2.34 -17.16
C ASN A 437 4.63 -3.17 -15.87
N LEU A 438 5.18 -4.38 -15.82
CA LEU A 438 5.12 -5.21 -14.63
C LEU A 438 5.86 -4.54 -13.48
N HIS A 439 5.13 -4.31 -12.39
CA HIS A 439 5.69 -3.81 -11.14
C HIS A 439 5.69 -4.85 -10.03
N GLU A 440 4.92 -5.93 -10.17
CA GLU A 440 4.82 -6.97 -9.15
C GLU A 440 4.57 -8.35 -9.77
N ILE A 441 5.44 -9.30 -9.42
CA ILE A 441 5.38 -10.68 -9.88
C ILE A 441 5.42 -11.60 -8.67
N ARG A 442 4.34 -12.36 -8.43
CA ARG A 442 4.24 -13.36 -7.37
C ARG A 442 3.97 -14.73 -7.96
N LEU A 443 5.00 -15.57 -7.99
CA LEU A 443 4.96 -16.93 -8.56
C LEU A 443 5.36 -17.99 -7.53
N HIS A 444 5.47 -17.63 -6.25
CA HIS A 444 5.90 -18.54 -5.20
C HIS A 444 4.95 -19.72 -4.99
N SER A 445 5.41 -20.74 -4.27
CA SER A 445 4.60 -21.93 -3.95
C SER A 445 4.01 -22.60 -5.19
N ASN A 446 4.87 -22.89 -6.18
CA ASN A 446 4.51 -23.60 -7.41
C ASN A 446 5.54 -24.72 -7.68
N GLN A 447 5.53 -25.29 -8.88
CA GLN A 447 6.47 -26.32 -9.34
C GLN A 447 7.27 -25.84 -10.55
N PHE A 448 7.54 -24.53 -10.65
CA PHE A 448 8.37 -23.97 -11.72
C PHE A 448 9.78 -24.55 -11.67
N SER A 449 10.36 -24.82 -12.83
CA SER A 449 11.65 -25.49 -13.00
C SER A 449 12.53 -24.74 -14.01
N GLY A 450 13.73 -25.23 -14.30
CA GLY A 450 14.64 -24.53 -15.22
C GLY A 450 15.31 -23.32 -14.56
N THR A 451 15.88 -22.42 -15.37
CA THR A 451 16.62 -21.26 -14.88
C THR A 451 15.74 -20.03 -14.80
N ILE A 452 16.10 -19.09 -13.92
CA ILE A 452 15.51 -17.74 -13.93
C ILE A 452 15.92 -17.03 -15.24
N PRO A 453 14.98 -16.56 -16.08
CA PRO A 453 15.30 -15.89 -17.34
C PRO A 453 16.09 -14.59 -17.12
N SER A 454 17.13 -14.38 -17.92
CA SER A 454 17.95 -13.16 -17.82
C SER A 454 17.20 -11.91 -18.28
N GLU A 455 16.17 -12.10 -19.11
CA GLU A 455 15.27 -11.12 -19.69
C GLU A 455 14.44 -10.40 -18.62
N LEU A 456 14.24 -10.97 -17.43
CA LEU A 456 13.62 -10.26 -16.30
C LEU A 456 14.37 -8.98 -15.93
N GLY A 457 15.69 -8.93 -16.17
CA GLY A 457 16.48 -7.71 -15.97
C GLY A 457 16.10 -6.53 -16.89
N LEU A 458 15.26 -6.75 -17.92
CA LEU A 458 14.72 -5.69 -18.78
C LEU A 458 13.60 -4.89 -18.11
N LEU A 459 13.03 -5.39 -17.02
CA LEU A 459 11.95 -4.75 -16.26
C LEU A 459 12.47 -3.66 -15.27
N SER A 460 13.65 -3.12 -15.55
CA SER A 460 14.53 -2.38 -14.63
C SER A 460 13.94 -1.14 -13.95
N ASN A 461 12.91 -0.56 -14.55
CA ASN A 461 12.37 0.75 -14.15
C ASN A 461 11.01 0.67 -13.45
N GLN A 462 10.34 -0.49 -13.46
CA GLN A 462 8.99 -0.62 -12.89
C GLN A 462 8.86 -1.76 -11.89
N LEU A 463 9.64 -2.84 -12.01
CA LEU A 463 9.52 -4.00 -11.12
C LEU A 463 9.96 -3.65 -9.69
N THR A 464 8.99 -3.64 -8.77
CA THR A 464 9.16 -3.31 -7.34
C THR A 464 9.22 -4.53 -6.44
N TYR A 465 8.57 -5.63 -6.83
CA TYR A 465 8.52 -6.87 -6.04
C TYR A 465 8.57 -8.09 -6.95
N LEU A 466 9.46 -9.04 -6.65
CA LEU A 466 9.62 -10.28 -7.39
C LEU A 466 9.76 -11.45 -6.42
N ASP A 467 8.75 -12.31 -6.40
CA ASP A 467 8.73 -13.49 -5.54
C ASP A 467 8.60 -14.77 -6.35
N LEU A 468 9.66 -15.57 -6.31
CA LEU A 468 9.77 -16.88 -6.94
C LEU A 468 10.05 -18.00 -5.91
N GLY A 469 9.85 -17.73 -4.62
CA GLY A 469 10.15 -18.67 -3.54
C GLY A 469 9.37 -19.98 -3.63
N SER A 470 9.82 -21.02 -2.94
CA SER A 470 9.12 -22.33 -2.88
C SER A 470 8.79 -22.92 -4.26
N ASN A 471 9.80 -23.07 -5.11
CA ASN A 471 9.71 -23.65 -6.46
C ASN A 471 10.85 -24.68 -6.68
N GLN A 472 11.04 -25.14 -7.92
CA GLN A 472 12.12 -26.05 -8.34
C GLN A 472 13.08 -25.35 -9.30
N LEU A 473 13.25 -24.03 -9.16
CA LEU A 473 14.16 -23.25 -10.00
C LEU A 473 15.61 -23.66 -9.77
N SER A 474 16.40 -23.61 -10.82
CA SER A 474 17.73 -24.21 -10.91
C SER A 474 18.76 -23.29 -11.56
N GLY A 475 20.03 -23.61 -11.37
CA GLY A 475 21.14 -22.85 -11.97
C GLY A 475 21.46 -21.54 -11.22
N PRO A 476 22.34 -20.69 -11.80
CA PRO A 476 22.75 -19.45 -11.17
C PRO A 476 21.75 -18.32 -11.35
N LEU A 477 21.76 -17.37 -10.40
CA LEU A 477 21.03 -16.11 -10.53
C LEU A 477 21.62 -15.28 -11.68
N PRO A 478 20.80 -14.80 -12.63
CA PRO A 478 21.27 -13.92 -13.71
C PRO A 478 21.81 -12.60 -13.16
N SER A 479 22.98 -12.18 -13.63
CA SER A 479 23.58 -10.89 -13.24
C SER A 479 22.75 -9.68 -13.67
N SER A 480 21.88 -9.85 -14.66
CA SER A 480 20.94 -8.85 -15.16
C SER A 480 19.88 -8.44 -14.15
N LEU A 481 19.60 -9.26 -13.12
CA LEU A 481 18.70 -8.86 -12.02
C LEU A 481 19.25 -7.66 -11.24
N GLY A 482 20.57 -7.44 -11.24
CA GLY A 482 21.19 -6.24 -10.67
C GLY A 482 20.79 -4.93 -11.38
N TYR A 483 20.13 -4.99 -12.54
CA TYR A 483 19.59 -3.80 -13.21
C TYR A 483 18.20 -3.38 -12.70
N LEU A 484 17.55 -4.18 -11.85
CA LEU A 484 16.24 -3.87 -11.28
C LEU A 484 16.37 -2.79 -10.19
N THR A 485 16.45 -1.53 -10.61
CA THR A 485 16.71 -0.39 -9.71
C THR A 485 15.50 0.05 -8.88
N ALA A 486 14.29 -0.29 -9.33
CA ALA A 486 13.04 -0.01 -8.61
C ALA A 486 12.64 -1.13 -7.61
N LEU A 487 13.35 -2.26 -7.62
CA LEU A 487 13.02 -3.41 -6.80
C LEU A 487 13.25 -3.08 -5.32
N THR A 488 12.42 -3.68 -4.46
CA THR A 488 12.48 -3.56 -3.00
C THR A 488 12.83 -4.89 -2.33
N ALA A 489 12.31 -5.98 -2.87
CA ALA A 489 12.58 -7.34 -2.41
C ALA A 489 12.64 -8.34 -3.60
N LEU A 490 13.59 -9.27 -3.50
CA LEU A 490 13.71 -10.46 -4.34
C LEU A 490 13.67 -11.70 -3.45
N GLU A 491 12.59 -12.47 -3.56
CA GLU A 491 12.33 -13.67 -2.76
C GLU A 491 12.61 -14.93 -3.60
N LEU A 492 13.61 -15.73 -3.20
CA LEU A 492 14.09 -16.93 -3.88
C LEU A 492 14.25 -18.15 -2.95
N GLN A 493 13.96 -17.99 -1.66
CA GLN A 493 13.99 -19.04 -0.64
C GLN A 493 13.22 -20.29 -1.09
N ARG A 494 13.62 -21.45 -0.56
CA ARG A 494 13.06 -22.76 -0.88
C ARG A 494 13.10 -23.11 -2.37
N ASN A 495 14.23 -22.85 -3.01
CA ASN A 495 14.55 -23.32 -4.36
C ASN A 495 15.83 -24.16 -4.33
N PRO A 496 15.73 -25.46 -4.00
CA PRO A 496 16.89 -26.28 -3.64
C PRO A 496 17.85 -26.58 -4.80
N LEU A 497 17.45 -26.26 -6.04
CA LEU A 497 18.26 -26.51 -7.24
C LEU A 497 19.01 -25.26 -7.72
N LEU A 498 18.80 -24.09 -7.08
CA LEU A 498 19.61 -22.91 -7.34
C LEU A 498 21.05 -23.18 -6.92
N THR A 499 22.00 -22.65 -7.68
CA THR A 499 23.42 -22.90 -7.48
C THR A 499 24.25 -21.65 -7.80
N GLY A 500 25.54 -21.68 -7.47
CA GLY A 500 26.47 -20.64 -7.88
C GLY A 500 26.71 -19.56 -6.83
N THR A 501 27.28 -18.46 -7.29
CA THR A 501 27.72 -17.32 -6.47
C THR A 501 26.93 -16.09 -6.88
N ILE A 502 26.47 -15.30 -5.91
CA ILE A 502 25.81 -14.02 -6.20
C ILE A 502 26.78 -13.10 -6.94
N HIS A 503 26.40 -12.65 -8.14
CA HIS A 503 27.23 -11.77 -8.95
C HIS A 503 27.35 -10.38 -8.28
N PRO A 504 28.52 -9.71 -8.31
CA PRO A 504 28.71 -8.41 -7.64
C PRO A 504 27.75 -7.30 -8.07
N SER A 505 27.16 -7.38 -9.28
CA SER A 505 26.12 -6.44 -9.73
C SER A 505 24.87 -6.46 -8.85
N LEU A 506 24.59 -7.57 -8.16
CA LEU A 506 23.49 -7.66 -7.20
C LEU A 506 23.88 -7.13 -5.81
N CYS A 507 25.17 -7.07 -5.48
CA CYS A 507 25.61 -6.59 -4.15
C CYS A 507 25.42 -5.08 -3.95
N ASN A 508 25.31 -4.31 -5.03
CA ASN A 508 25.12 -2.85 -4.99
C ASN A 508 23.65 -2.43 -5.09
N SER A 509 22.73 -3.39 -5.10
CA SER A 509 21.30 -3.14 -5.13
C SER A 509 20.80 -2.53 -3.82
N THR A 510 19.70 -1.77 -3.90
CA THR A 510 19.00 -1.18 -2.73
C THR A 510 17.91 -2.09 -2.16
N TRP A 511 17.65 -3.22 -2.81
CA TRP A 511 16.66 -4.22 -2.40
C TRP A 511 17.24 -5.36 -1.59
N THR A 512 16.37 -6.01 -0.83
CA THR A 512 16.66 -7.20 -0.02
C THR A 512 16.59 -8.45 -0.90
N LEU A 513 17.54 -9.38 -0.70
CA LEU A 513 17.55 -10.70 -1.34
C LEU A 513 17.31 -11.78 -0.29
N MET A 514 16.23 -12.54 -0.40
CA MET A 514 15.98 -13.73 0.41
C MET A 514 16.29 -15.00 -0.39
N VAL A 515 17.23 -15.82 0.08
CA VAL A 515 17.67 -17.04 -0.63
C VAL A 515 18.19 -18.10 0.34
N ASP A 516 18.10 -19.37 -0.03
CA ASP A 516 18.68 -20.47 0.75
C ASP A 516 20.22 -20.43 0.68
N CYS A 517 20.87 -20.02 1.76
CA CYS A 517 22.33 -19.86 1.81
C CYS A 517 23.11 -21.18 1.77
N GLU A 518 22.42 -22.33 1.85
CA GLU A 518 23.01 -23.66 1.64
C GLU A 518 23.24 -23.98 0.16
N SER A 519 22.41 -23.44 -0.74
CA SER A 519 22.43 -23.74 -2.17
C SER A 519 23.13 -22.63 -2.98
N VAL A 520 23.04 -21.38 -2.51
CA VAL A 520 23.67 -20.21 -3.14
C VAL A 520 24.67 -19.57 -2.18
N THR A 521 25.91 -19.42 -2.64
CA THR A 521 26.94 -18.72 -1.86
C THR A 521 26.74 -17.21 -1.96
N CYS A 522 26.24 -16.59 -0.87
CA CYS A 522 26.14 -15.13 -0.79
C CYS A 522 27.29 -14.50 0.01
N SER A 523 27.85 -13.43 -0.53
CA SER A 523 28.89 -12.61 0.10
C SER A 523 28.52 -11.11 0.18
N CYS A 524 27.29 -10.74 -0.18
CA CYS A 524 26.79 -9.37 -0.17
C CYS A 524 26.08 -9.04 1.16
N PRO A 525 26.06 -7.77 1.59
CA PRO A 525 25.28 -7.32 2.77
C PRO A 525 23.76 -7.47 2.60
N GLN A 526 23.26 -7.47 1.36
CA GLN A 526 21.82 -7.49 1.05
C GLN A 526 21.15 -8.87 1.20
N CYS A 527 21.90 -9.90 1.60
CA CYS A 527 21.36 -11.25 1.71
C CYS A 527 20.74 -11.51 3.08
N GLY A 528 19.43 -11.76 3.08
CA GLY A 528 18.73 -12.46 4.15
C GLY A 528 18.82 -13.97 3.91
N CYS A 529 19.33 -14.70 4.91
CA CYS A 529 19.30 -16.17 4.91
C CYS A 529 18.12 -16.65 5.75
N GLU A 530 17.32 -17.58 5.23
CA GLU A 530 16.39 -18.41 6.00
C GLU A 530 16.89 -19.86 6.14
#